data_AF-F8AD12-F1
#
_entry.id   AF-F8AD12-F1
#
_cell.length_a   1.000
_cell.length_b   1.000
_cell.length_c   1.000
_cell.angle_alpha   90.00
_cell.angle_beta   90.00
_cell.angle_gamma   90.00
#
_symmetry.space_group_name_H-M   'P 1'
#
loop_
_entity.id
_entity.type
_entity.pdbx_description
1 polymer ?
#
loop_
_entity_poly.entity_id
_entity_poly.type
_entity_poly.pdbx_seq_one_letter_code
_entity_poly.pdbx_strand_id
1 'polypeptide(L)'
;MKLFLTVFLTIFLAEIGDKTQLATLMFSAQNKSKFLIFLAASSALVAAAGLGVLAGAVIQNYLPLKYIRLAGGFLFIVLGILMLVGKF
;
A
#
# COMPACT_ATOMS: atom_id res chain seq x y z
N MET A 1 -18.61 -9.93 -7.12
CA MET A 1 -18.17 -10.37 -5.77
C MET A 1 -16.78 -11.00 -5.72
N LYS A 2 -16.43 -11.95 -6.62
CA LYS A 2 -15.10 -12.62 -6.59
C LYS A 2 -13.91 -11.64 -6.60
N LEU A 3 -13.92 -10.67 -7.51
CA LEU A 3 -12.81 -9.71 -7.67
C LEU A 3 -12.64 -8.80 -6.44
N PHE A 4 -13.74 -8.35 -5.83
CA PHE A 4 -13.71 -7.59 -4.57
C PHE A 4 -13.05 -8.39 -3.45
N LEU A 5 -13.47 -9.64 -3.24
CA LEU A 5 -12.92 -10.52 -2.20
C LEU A 5 -11.43 -10.82 -2.43
N THR A 6 -11.03 -11.09 -3.67
CA THR A 6 -9.61 -11.33 -4.00
C THR A 6 -8.78 -10.10 -3.70
N VAL A 7 -9.16 -8.93 -4.22
CA VAL A 7 -8.40 -7.69 -4.01
C VAL A 7 -8.36 -7.32 -2.52
N PHE A 8 -9.50 -7.40 -1.82
CA PHE A 8 -9.57 -7.13 -0.39
C PHE A 8 -8.65 -8.06 0.40
N LEU A 9 -8.74 -9.38 0.22
CA LEU A 9 -7.90 -10.34 0.94
C LEU A 9 -6.42 -10.16 0.62
N THR A 10 -6.07 -9.95 -0.65
CA THR A 10 -4.67 -9.75 -1.05
C THR A 10 -4.07 -8.48 -0.43
N ILE A 11 -4.77 -7.35 -0.52
CA ILE A 11 -4.28 -6.09 0.07
C ILE A 11 -4.28 -6.19 1.60
N PHE A 12 -5.33 -6.74 2.19
CA PHE A 12 -5.42 -6.94 3.64
C PHE A 12 -4.23 -7.73 4.16
N LEU A 13 -3.95 -8.91 3.59
CA LEU A 13 -2.79 -9.73 3.97
C LEU A 13 -1.46 -8.99 3.73
N ALA A 14 -1.34 -8.24 2.64
CA ALA A 14 -0.12 -7.50 2.32
C ALA A 14 0.16 -6.36 3.31
N GLU A 15 -0.89 -5.78 3.91
CA GLU A 15 -0.74 -4.66 4.85
C GLU A 15 -0.73 -5.06 6.33
N ILE A 16 -1.11 -6.28 6.72
CA ILE A 16 -1.13 -6.68 8.13
C ILE A 16 0.26 -6.50 8.75
N GLY A 17 0.32 -5.67 9.81
CA GLY A 17 1.52 -5.50 10.62
C GLY A 17 2.56 -4.57 10.00
N ASP A 18 2.19 -3.79 8.97
CA ASP A 18 3.08 -2.78 8.43
C ASP A 18 3.37 -1.65 9.45
N LYS A 19 4.52 -0.99 9.26
CA LYS A 19 4.99 0.13 10.09
C LYS A 19 3.95 1.25 10.19
N THR A 20 3.17 1.48 9.13
CA THR A 20 2.09 2.48 9.13
C THR A 20 0.96 2.13 10.11
N GLN A 21 0.63 0.84 10.27
CA GLN A 21 -0.36 0.36 11.25
C GLN A 21 0.14 0.52 12.68
N LEU A 22 1.42 0.20 12.93
CA LEU A 22 2.04 0.43 14.24
C LEU A 22 2.08 1.93 14.59
N ALA A 23 2.43 2.79 13.64
CA ALA A 23 2.43 4.24 13.83
C ALA A 23 1.03 4.76 14.17
N THR A 24 -0.01 4.33 13.43
CA THR A 24 -1.40 4.74 13.70
C THR A 24 -1.91 4.22 15.04
N LEU A 25 -1.53 3.01 15.46
CA LEU A 25 -1.81 2.50 16.81
C LEU A 25 -1.13 3.35 17.89
N MET A 26 0.15 3.70 17.71
CA MET A 26 0.89 4.56 18.64
C MET A 26 0.29 5.97 18.74
N PHE A 27 -0.11 6.55 17.60
CA PHE A 27 -0.80 7.84 17.60
C PHE A 27 -2.15 7.76 18.30
N SER A 28 -2.92 6.69 18.07
CA SER A 28 -4.21 6.45 18.72
C SER A 28 -4.07 6.25 20.23
N ALA A 29 -2.97 5.62 20.68
CA ALA A 29 -2.68 5.42 22.10
C ALA A 29 -2.32 6.73 22.84
N GLN A 30 -1.66 7.68 22.17
CA GLN A 30 -1.19 8.93 22.78
C GLN A 30 -2.24 10.05 22.76
N ASN A 31 -3.21 10.01 21.84
CA ASN A 31 -4.17 11.10 21.64
C ASN A 31 -5.57 10.76 22.19
N LYS A 32 -6.28 11.78 22.69
CA LYS A 32 -7.64 11.60 23.22
C LYS A 32 -8.68 11.33 22.14
N SER A 33 -8.46 11.78 20.90
CA SER A 33 -9.43 11.63 19.80
C SER A 33 -9.10 10.46 18.88
N LYS A 34 -9.37 9.24 19.35
CA LYS A 34 -9.19 7.99 18.61
C LYS A 34 -9.97 7.97 17.28
N PHE A 35 -11.16 8.58 17.28
CA PHE A 35 -12.04 8.61 16.12
C PHE A 35 -11.46 9.48 14.98
N LEU A 36 -10.87 10.64 15.31
CA LEU A 36 -10.19 11.48 14.33
C LEU A 36 -9.00 10.76 13.69
N ILE A 37 -8.22 10.04 14.50
CA ILE A 37 -7.07 9.27 14.00
C ILE A 37 -7.51 8.13 13.10
N PHE A 38 -8.58 7.42 13.49
CA PHE A 38 -9.17 6.38 12.65
C PHE A 38 -9.60 6.93 11.28
N LEU A 39 -10.33 8.06 11.25
CA LEU A 39 -10.78 8.67 10.01
C LEU A 39 -9.61 9.19 9.16
N ALA A 40 -8.62 9.83 9.78
CA ALA A 40 -7.44 10.33 9.09
C ALA A 40 -6.63 9.18 8.47
N ALA A 41 -6.33 8.12 9.24
CA ALA A 41 -5.62 6.95 8.76
C ALA A 41 -6.37 6.22 7.65
N SER A 42 -7.67 5.99 7.83
CA SER A 42 -8.50 5.27 6.86
C SER A 42 -8.65 6.08 5.56
N SER A 43 -8.88 7.40 5.66
CA SER A 43 -8.97 8.26 4.48
C SER A 43 -7.63 8.37 3.74
N ALA A 44 -6.51 8.45 4.46
CA ALA A 44 -5.18 8.42 3.85
C ALA A 44 -4.92 7.11 3.11
N LEU A 45 -5.28 5.97 3.70
CA LEU A 45 -5.14 4.65 3.08
C LEU A 45 -5.99 4.54 1.80
N VAL A 46 -7.27 4.89 1.88
CA VAL A 46 -8.19 4.87 0.72
C VAL A 46 -7.70 5.81 -0.37
N ALA A 47 -7.23 7.01 -0.01
CA ALA A 47 -6.70 7.97 -0.97
C ALA A 47 -5.43 7.45 -1.64
N ALA A 48 -4.47 6.90 -0.88
CA ALA A 48 -3.24 6.35 -1.43
C ALA A 48 -3.51 5.16 -2.37
N ALA A 49 -4.35 4.22 -1.95
CA ALA A 49 -4.76 3.09 -2.78
C ALA A 49 -5.51 3.55 -4.04
N GLY A 50 -6.44 4.50 -3.89
CA GLY A 50 -7.19 5.08 -5.01
C GLY A 50 -6.28 5.75 -6.03
N LEU A 51 -5.33 6.57 -5.58
CA LEU A 51 -4.33 7.20 -6.44
C LEU A 51 -3.46 6.15 -7.16
N GLY A 52 -3.04 5.09 -6.46
CA GLY A 52 -2.28 3.99 -7.05
C GLY A 52 -3.06 3.27 -8.16
N VAL A 53 -4.34 2.98 -7.94
CA VAL A 53 -5.22 2.35 -8.94
C VAL A 53 -5.45 3.27 -10.13
N LEU A 54 -5.71 4.57 -9.90
CA LEU A 54 -5.89 5.54 -10.97
C LEU A 54 -4.63 5.69 -11.83
N ALA A 55 -3.46 5.83 -11.20
CA ALA A 55 -2.18 5.89 -11.90
C ALA A 55 -1.94 4.61 -12.71
N GLY A 56 -2.14 3.43 -12.12
CA GLY A 56 -2.03 2.15 -12.82
C GLY A 56 -2.98 2.04 -14.01
N ALA A 57 -4.23 2.50 -13.87
CA ALA A 57 -5.24 2.50 -14.91
C ALA A 57 -4.89 3.45 -16.08
N VAL A 58 -4.21 4.57 -15.81
CA VAL A 58 -3.70 5.46 -16.85
C VAL A 58 -2.50 4.82 -17.55
N ILE A 59 -1.52 4.32 -16.79
CA ILE A 59 -0.27 3.77 -17.33
C ILE A 59 -0.51 2.56 -18.23
N GLN A 60 -1.45 1.67 -17.89
CA GLN A 60 -1.77 0.50 -18.72
C GLN A 60 -2.32 0.84 -20.11
N ASN A 61 -2.82 2.07 -20.34
CA ASN A 61 -3.28 2.50 -21.66
C ASN A 61 -2.13 2.87 -22.59
N TYR A 62 -0.95 3.23 -22.03
CA TYR A 62 0.22 3.66 -22.80
C TYR A 62 1.31 2.58 -22.84
N LEU A 63 1.36 1.68 -21.87
CA LEU A 63 2.40 0.66 -21.75
C LEU A 63 1.81 -0.75 -21.73
N PRO A 64 2.40 -1.71 -22.48
CA PRO A 64 2.05 -3.11 -22.37
C PRO A 64 2.27 -3.66 -20.96
N LEU A 65 1.30 -4.44 -20.47
CA LEU A 65 1.33 -5.10 -19.14
C LEU A 65 2.63 -5.86 -18.85
N LYS A 66 3.30 -6.40 -19.87
CA LYS A 66 4.58 -7.09 -19.74
C LYS A 66 5.66 -6.20 -19.12
N TYR A 67 5.77 -4.95 -19.59
CA TYR A 67 6.78 -4.01 -19.10
C TYR A 67 6.45 -3.52 -17.68
N ILE A 68 5.17 -3.31 -17.37
CA ILE A 68 4.72 -2.93 -16.03
C ILE A 68 5.10 -4.01 -15.01
N ARG A 69 4.85 -5.29 -15.34
CA ARG A 69 5.20 -6.43 -14.47
C ARG A 69 6.71 -6.58 -14.29
N LEU A 70 7.49 -6.45 -15.36
CA LEU A 70 8.96 -6.51 -15.30
C LEU A 70 9.53 -5.38 -14.44
N ALA A 71 9.06 -4.15 -14.66
CA ALA A 71 9.49 -2.99 -13.87
C ALA A 71 9.14 -3.15 -12.39
N GLY A 72 7.91 -3.59 -12.09
CA GLY A 72 7.48 -3.86 -10.71
C GLY A 72 8.32 -4.93 -10.02
N GLY A 73 8.59 -6.06 -10.70
CA GLY A 73 9.43 -7.12 -10.16
C GLY A 73 10.89 -6.67 -9.94
N PHE A 74 11.45 -5.91 -10.89
CA PHE A 74 12.79 -5.35 -10.75
C PHE A 74 12.88 -4.39 -9.55
N LEU A 75 11.92 -3.48 -9.40
CA LEU A 75 11.81 -2.60 -8.24
C LEU A 75 11.73 -3.40 -6.93
N PHE A 76 10.94 -4.47 -6.89
CA PHE A 76 10.80 -5.32 -5.70
C PHE A 76 12.12 -5.99 -5.32
N ILE A 77 12.89 -6.49 -6.30
CA ILE A 77 14.22 -7.08 -6.07
C ILE A 77 15.20 -6.03 -5.56
N VAL A 78 15.26 -4.85 -6.21
CA VAL A 78 16.16 -3.77 -5.81
C VAL A 78 15.87 -3.31 -4.38
N LEU A 79 14.60 -3.07 -4.05
CA LEU A 79 14.18 -2.69 -2.69
C LEU A 79 14.49 -3.80 -1.67
N GLY A 80 14.26 -5.07 -2.04
CA GLY A 80 14.62 -6.21 -1.19
C GLY A 80 16.12 -6.29 -0.89
N ILE A 81 16.97 -6.06 -1.91
CA ILE A 81 18.43 -6.01 -1.73
C ILE A 81 18.82 -4.83 -0.84
N LEU A 82 18.27 -3.63 -1.07
CA LEU A 82 18.54 -2.45 -0.26
C LEU A 82 18.18 -2.68 1.22
N MET A 83 17.04 -3.34 1.46
CA MET A 83 16.60 -3.73 2.80
C MET A 83 17.54 -4.74 3.45
N LEU A 84 18.02 -5.75 2.72
CA LEU A 84 18.99 -6.72 3.22
C LEU A 84 20.35 -6.09 3.56
N VAL A 85 20.78 -5.09 2.80
CA VAL A 85 22.06 -4.37 3.03
C VAL A 85 21.92 -3.32 4.14
N GLY A 86 20.72 -3.12 4.70
CA GLY A 86 20.48 -2.15 5.79
C GLY A 86 20.63 -0.70 5.34
N LYS A 87 20.47 -0.42 4.04
CA LYS A 87 20.45 0.94 3.48
C LYS A 87 19.07 1.59 3.56
N PHE A 88 18.15 0.97 4.31
CA PHE A 88 16.76 1.35 4.50
C PHE A 88 16.32 0.94 5.91
#